data_AF-A0A357L4X0-F1
#
_entry.id   AF-A0A357L4X0-F1
#
_cell.length_a   1.000
_cell.length_b   1.000
_cell.length_c   1.000
_cell.angle_alpha   90.00
_cell.angle_beta   90.00
_cell.angle_gamma   90.00
#
_symmetry.space_group_name_H-M   'P 1'
#
loop_
_entity.id
_entity.type
_entity.pdbx_description
1 polymer ?
#
loop_
_entity_poly.entity_id
_entity_poly.type
_entity_poly.pdbx_seq_one_letter_code
_entity_poly.pdbx_strand_id
1 'polypeptide(L)'
;MKRLIAALAASFLFASADAETRPSPPGSPAAEATAVFAGGCFWCVETDFEKLPGVISAVSGYSGGLKENPTYEDHAGHREAVEVTYDPAAVSYRQLADYLLRHIDPFDAEGQFCDRGPAYHAAIFAANEEEWAAAEAAVADAEKTLGAKIATPVLDRGAFWRAEDYHQDYAKKNPVRYKYYRTSCGRDARVRKVWGGVK
;
A
#
# COMPACT_ATOMS: atom_id res chain seq x y z
N MET A 1 61.03 -53.04 37.40
CA MET A 1 60.36 -54.28 36.94
C MET A 1 59.54 -53.93 35.70
N LYS A 2 59.81 -54.63 34.60
CA LYS A 2 59.18 -54.46 33.29
C LYS A 2 57.67 -54.67 33.38
N ARG A 3 56.88 -53.74 32.83
CA ARG A 3 55.53 -54.05 32.33
C ARG A 3 55.34 -53.40 30.96
N LEU A 4 54.81 -54.23 30.09
CA LEU A 4 54.74 -54.20 28.64
C LEU A 4 53.26 -54.07 28.26
N ILE A 5 52.97 -53.46 27.09
CA ILE A 5 51.75 -53.64 26.27
C ILE A 5 50.54 -52.83 26.81
N ALA A 6 49.74 -52.09 26.03
CA ALA A 6 49.24 -52.31 24.67
C ALA A 6 48.99 -51.01 23.90
N ALA A 7 49.25 -51.05 22.59
CA ALA A 7 48.77 -50.06 21.63
C ALA A 7 47.28 -50.30 21.33
N LEU A 8 46.45 -49.27 21.47
CA LEU A 8 45.05 -49.29 21.05
C LEU A 8 44.96 -48.51 19.72
N ALA A 9 44.76 -49.22 18.62
CA ALA A 9 44.57 -48.62 17.31
C ALA A 9 43.16 -48.01 17.22
N ALA A 10 43.09 -46.69 17.07
CA ALA A 10 41.85 -45.98 16.80
C ALA A 10 41.38 -46.29 15.37
N SER A 11 40.22 -46.93 15.25
CA SER A 11 39.54 -47.15 13.97
C SER A 11 38.43 -46.10 13.84
N PHE A 12 38.71 -44.98 13.17
CA PHE A 12 37.69 -44.01 12.80
C PHE A 12 37.01 -44.50 11.51
N LEU A 13 35.79 -45.01 11.64
CA LEU A 13 34.89 -45.22 10.51
C LEU A 13 34.38 -43.85 10.04
N PHE A 14 34.88 -43.37 8.91
CA PHE A 14 34.28 -42.25 8.19
C PHE A 14 32.99 -42.74 7.51
N ALA A 15 31.84 -42.45 8.12
CA ALA A 15 30.58 -42.48 7.41
C ALA A 15 30.53 -41.25 6.49
N SER A 16 30.71 -41.44 5.18
CA SER A 16 30.33 -40.41 4.20
C SER A 16 28.82 -40.26 4.25
N ALA A 17 28.36 -39.13 4.79
CA ALA A 17 27.01 -38.67 4.57
C ALA A 17 26.99 -38.06 3.16
N ASP A 18 26.53 -38.84 2.19
CA ASP A 18 26.08 -38.28 0.92
C ASP A 18 24.93 -37.32 1.22
N ALA A 19 25.23 -36.02 1.21
CA ALA A 19 24.24 -34.97 1.25
C ALA A 19 23.50 -34.96 -0.09
N GLU A 20 22.51 -35.85 -0.22
CA GLU A 20 21.54 -35.75 -1.30
C GLU A 20 20.91 -34.37 -1.24
N THR A 21 21.18 -33.59 -2.28
CA THR A 21 20.61 -32.26 -2.48
C THR A 21 19.13 -32.44 -2.77
N ARG A 22 18.30 -32.39 -1.73
CA ARG A 22 16.84 -32.39 -1.90
C ARG A 22 16.44 -31.07 -2.58
N PRO A 23 15.67 -31.11 -3.67
CA PRO A 23 15.11 -29.89 -4.24
C PRO A 23 14.22 -29.22 -3.20
N SER A 24 14.44 -27.93 -2.97
CA SER A 24 13.56 -27.11 -2.13
C SER A 24 12.12 -27.19 -2.67
N PRO A 25 11.10 -27.25 -1.80
CA PRO A 25 9.72 -27.21 -2.25
C PRO A 25 9.47 -25.89 -3.00
N PRO A 26 8.57 -25.88 -4.01
CA PRO A 26 8.17 -24.63 -4.65
C PRO A 26 7.66 -23.69 -3.56
N GLY A 27 8.19 -22.45 -3.56
CA GLY A 27 7.97 -21.47 -2.51
C GLY A 27 6.49 -21.35 -2.19
N SER A 28 6.17 -21.35 -0.89
CA SER A 28 4.84 -20.99 -0.40
C SER A 28 4.38 -19.72 -1.13
N PRO A 29 3.09 -19.60 -1.49
CA PRO A 29 2.57 -18.34 -2.00
C PRO A 29 2.99 -17.24 -1.02
N ALA A 30 3.60 -16.17 -1.54
CA ALA A 30 3.95 -15.01 -0.73
C ALA A 30 2.69 -14.59 0.04
N ALA A 31 2.81 -14.40 1.36
CA ALA A 31 1.68 -14.04 2.18
C ALA A 31 1.20 -12.64 1.76
N GLU A 32 0.11 -12.56 0.99
CA GLU A 32 -0.46 -11.30 0.55
C GLU A 32 -1.09 -10.55 1.72
N ALA A 33 -0.96 -9.23 1.73
CA ALA A 33 -1.62 -8.34 2.68
C ALA A 33 -2.47 -7.30 1.95
N THR A 34 -3.39 -6.67 2.66
CA THR A 34 -4.27 -5.63 2.11
C THR A 34 -4.19 -4.35 2.91
N ALA A 35 -4.24 -3.21 2.24
CA ALA A 35 -4.26 -1.87 2.83
C ALA A 35 -5.35 -1.03 2.15
N VAL A 36 -5.92 -0.04 2.86
CA VAL A 36 -6.97 0.83 2.30
C VAL A 36 -6.54 2.29 2.37
N PHE A 37 -6.74 3.03 1.28
CA PHE A 37 -6.34 4.42 1.17
C PHE A 37 -7.41 5.26 0.48
N ALA A 38 -7.62 6.51 0.92
CA ALA A 38 -8.41 7.51 0.22
C ALA A 38 -7.52 8.69 -0.18
N GLY A 39 -7.71 9.21 -1.40
CA GLY A 39 -6.81 10.21 -1.98
C GLY A 39 -7.45 11.04 -3.08
N GLY A 40 -8.75 11.34 -2.94
CA GLY A 40 -9.56 11.96 -3.98
C GLY A 40 -10.21 10.92 -4.87
N CYS A 41 -10.44 11.27 -6.14
CA CYS A 41 -11.03 10.33 -7.09
C CYS A 41 -10.27 9.00 -7.13
N PHE A 42 -10.98 7.91 -6.81
CA PHE A 42 -10.40 6.57 -6.71
C PHE A 42 -9.79 6.05 -8.02
N TRP A 43 -10.25 6.52 -9.18
CA TRP A 43 -9.67 6.15 -10.48
C TRP A 43 -8.21 6.57 -10.56
N CYS A 44 -7.88 7.72 -9.98
CA CYS A 44 -6.51 8.21 -9.98
C CYS A 44 -5.66 7.49 -8.94
N VAL A 45 -6.23 7.19 -7.77
CA VAL A 45 -5.52 6.46 -6.70
C VAL A 45 -5.24 5.02 -7.12
N GLU A 46 -6.24 4.32 -7.66
CA GLU A 46 -6.13 2.96 -8.22
C GLU A 46 -5.03 2.92 -9.28
N THR A 47 -5.15 3.76 -10.31
CA THR A 47 -4.18 3.84 -11.42
C THR A 47 -2.76 4.14 -10.93
N ASP A 48 -2.60 4.90 -9.85
CA ASP A 48 -1.28 5.21 -9.32
C ASP A 48 -0.72 4.04 -8.49
N PHE A 49 -1.51 3.35 -7.67
CA PHE A 49 -1.06 2.16 -6.94
C PHE A 49 -0.73 0.97 -7.86
N GLU A 50 -1.48 0.77 -8.95
CA GLU A 50 -1.19 -0.28 -9.94
C GLU A 50 0.22 -0.18 -10.56
N LYS A 51 0.85 0.99 -10.50
CA LYS A 51 2.20 1.20 -11.03
C LYS A 51 3.30 0.91 -10.01
N LEU A 52 2.96 0.71 -8.74
CA LEU A 52 3.95 0.53 -7.67
C LEU A 52 4.43 -0.93 -7.63
N PRO A 53 5.74 -1.20 -7.79
CA PRO A 53 6.27 -2.55 -7.64
C PRO A 53 5.97 -3.13 -6.25
N GLY A 54 5.54 -4.40 -6.22
CA GLY A 54 5.07 -5.07 -5.00
C GLY A 54 3.56 -4.98 -4.77
N VAL A 55 2.86 -4.06 -5.45
CA VAL A 55 1.38 -4.10 -5.51
C VAL A 55 0.94 -5.17 -6.50
N ILE A 56 0.03 -6.03 -6.05
CA ILE A 56 -0.56 -7.14 -6.80
C ILE A 56 -1.85 -6.68 -7.49
N SER A 57 -2.70 -5.95 -6.77
CA SER A 57 -3.93 -5.37 -7.31
C SER A 57 -4.36 -4.13 -6.54
N ALA A 58 -5.08 -3.23 -7.19
CA ALA A 58 -5.76 -2.09 -6.58
C ALA A 58 -7.23 -2.09 -7.01
N VAL A 59 -8.16 -1.93 -6.08
CA VAL A 59 -9.61 -2.00 -6.32
C VAL A 59 -10.27 -0.74 -5.80
N SER A 60 -11.03 -0.04 -6.65
CA SER A 60 -11.82 1.13 -6.28
C SER A 60 -13.02 0.75 -5.41
N GLY A 61 -13.34 1.56 -4.40
CA GLY A 61 -14.44 1.32 -3.47
C GLY A 61 -14.74 2.48 -2.53
N TYR A 62 -15.50 2.19 -1.48
CA TYR A 62 -16.00 3.15 -0.50
C TYR A 62 -15.61 2.69 0.92
N SER A 63 -15.05 3.59 1.74
CA SER A 63 -14.63 3.26 3.11
C SER A 63 -14.70 4.47 4.06
N GLY A 64 -14.56 4.23 5.37
CA GLY A 64 -14.60 5.26 6.43
C GLY A 64 -16.00 5.72 6.88
N GLY A 65 -17.05 5.31 6.19
CA GLY A 65 -18.44 5.55 6.60
C GLY A 65 -19.05 4.37 7.35
N LEU A 66 -20.23 4.60 7.93
CA LEU A 66 -21.02 3.58 8.65
C LEU A 66 -22.15 2.98 7.80
N LYS A 67 -22.35 3.47 6.57
CA LYS A 67 -23.43 3.00 5.71
C LYS A 67 -23.06 1.61 5.17
N GLU A 68 -23.97 0.66 5.27
CA GLU A 68 -23.80 -0.63 4.64
C GLU A 68 -24.23 -0.59 3.17
N ASN A 69 -23.53 -1.34 2.32
CA ASN A 69 -23.79 -1.44 0.88
C ASN A 69 -23.92 -0.06 0.17
N PRO A 70 -22.94 0.85 0.31
CA PRO A 70 -22.94 2.12 -0.41
C PRO A 70 -22.87 1.90 -1.93
N THR A 71 -23.46 2.83 -2.69
CA THR A 71 -23.35 2.89 -4.15
C THR A 71 -22.73 4.21 -4.59
N TYR A 72 -22.36 4.32 -5.86
CA TYR A 72 -21.85 5.58 -6.39
C TYR A 72 -22.82 6.75 -6.16
N GLU A 73 -24.12 6.51 -6.30
CA GLU A 73 -25.16 7.52 -6.08
C GLU A 73 -25.43 7.80 -4.59
N ASP A 74 -25.12 6.85 -3.71
CA ASP A 74 -25.42 6.95 -2.28
C ASP A 74 -24.37 6.23 -1.41
N HIS A 75 -23.27 6.95 -1.14
CA HIS A 75 -22.18 6.53 -0.27
C HIS A 75 -21.92 7.55 0.85
N ALA A 76 -22.99 8.22 1.32
CA ALA A 76 -22.88 9.27 2.33
C ALA A 76 -22.05 8.83 3.55
N GLY A 77 -21.07 9.65 3.93
CA GLY A 77 -20.14 9.38 5.03
C GLY A 77 -18.93 8.53 4.64
N HIS A 78 -18.95 7.84 3.49
CA HIS A 78 -17.77 7.19 2.94
C HIS A 78 -16.92 8.17 2.12
N ARG A 79 -15.65 7.80 1.97
CA ARG A 79 -14.74 8.34 0.97
C ARG A 79 -14.60 7.36 -0.18
N GLU A 80 -14.38 7.89 -1.38
CA GLU A 80 -13.77 7.11 -2.45
C GLU A 80 -12.38 6.64 -1.98
N ALA A 81 -12.22 5.32 -1.98
CA ALA A 81 -11.07 4.64 -1.42
C ALA A 81 -10.60 3.53 -2.37
N VAL A 82 -9.40 3.05 -2.13
CA VAL A 82 -8.79 1.95 -2.88
C VAL A 82 -8.28 0.92 -1.89
N GLU A 83 -8.69 -0.33 -2.07
CA GLU A 83 -8.07 -1.47 -1.42
C GLU A 83 -6.90 -1.96 -2.28
N VAL A 84 -5.71 -2.01 -1.67
CA VAL A 84 -4.46 -2.41 -2.31
C VAL A 84 -4.05 -3.75 -1.75
N THR A 85 -3.99 -4.77 -2.59
CA THR A 85 -3.37 -6.07 -2.27
C THR A 85 -1.91 -6.02 -2.68
N TYR A 86 -1.00 -6.40 -1.78
CA TYR A 86 0.44 -6.28 -2.00
C TYR A 86 1.21 -7.46 -1.39
N ASP A 87 2.44 -7.65 -1.88
CA ASP A 87 3.43 -8.57 -1.29
C ASP A 87 4.26 -7.82 -0.23
N PRO A 88 4.11 -8.11 1.07
CA PRO A 88 4.87 -7.47 2.15
C PRO A 88 6.38 -7.69 2.06
N ALA A 89 6.83 -8.72 1.34
CA ALA A 89 8.26 -8.94 1.10
C ALA A 89 8.83 -7.98 0.04
N ALA A 90 7.98 -7.43 -0.82
CA ALA A 90 8.37 -6.51 -1.89
C ALA A 90 8.11 -5.04 -1.54
N VAL A 91 6.99 -4.75 -0.87
CA VAL A 91 6.61 -3.40 -0.44
C VAL A 91 5.93 -3.45 0.93
N SER A 92 6.34 -2.57 1.84
CA SER A 92 5.75 -2.47 3.18
C SER A 92 4.52 -1.55 3.21
N TYR A 93 3.66 -1.73 4.21
CA TYR A 93 2.55 -0.80 4.48
C TYR A 93 3.01 0.66 4.61
N ARG A 94 4.14 0.87 5.29
CA ARG A 94 4.77 2.20 5.42
C ARG A 94 5.07 2.83 4.06
N GLN A 95 5.65 2.06 3.14
CA GLN A 95 5.95 2.53 1.78
C GLN A 95 4.67 2.82 0.98
N LEU A 96 3.58 2.07 1.20
CA LEU A 96 2.28 2.37 0.59
C LEU A 96 1.70 3.70 1.10
N ALA A 97 1.79 3.96 2.41
CA ALA A 97 1.38 5.23 3.00
C ALA A 97 2.21 6.41 2.48
N ASP A 98 3.54 6.27 2.43
CA ASP A 98 4.44 7.26 1.82
C ASP A 98 4.09 7.49 0.34
N TYR A 99 3.78 6.42 -0.39
CA TYR A 99 3.40 6.49 -1.80
C TYR A 99 2.11 7.29 -1.98
N LEU A 100 1.07 7.04 -1.18
CA LEU A 100 -0.16 7.83 -1.21
C LEU A 100 0.14 9.32 -1.02
N LEU A 101 0.86 9.70 0.04
CA LEU A 101 1.15 11.10 0.38
C LEU A 101 1.89 11.82 -0.76
N ARG A 102 2.72 11.09 -1.50
CA ARG A 102 3.45 11.60 -2.68
C ARG A 102 2.59 11.69 -3.95
N HIS A 103 1.39 11.14 -3.97
CA HIS A 103 0.49 11.13 -5.13
C HIS A 103 -0.80 11.94 -4.93
N ILE A 104 -0.96 12.59 -3.78
CA ILE A 104 -2.08 13.48 -3.44
C ILE A 104 -1.58 14.91 -3.14
N ASP A 105 -2.49 15.85 -2.90
CA ASP A 105 -2.20 17.09 -2.17
C ASP A 105 -2.40 16.80 -0.66
N PRO A 106 -1.32 16.56 0.11
CA PRO A 106 -1.45 16.13 1.50
C PRO A 106 -1.90 17.27 2.42
N PHE A 107 -1.98 18.51 1.92
CA PHE A 107 -2.43 19.69 2.67
C PHE A 107 -3.92 20.00 2.51
N ASP A 108 -4.61 19.33 1.59
CA ASP A 108 -5.99 19.63 1.25
C ASP A 108 -6.96 18.82 2.14
N ALA A 109 -7.65 19.52 3.04
CA ALA A 109 -8.57 18.94 4.01
C ALA A 109 -10.02 18.83 3.51
N GLU A 110 -10.32 19.39 2.33
CA GLU A 110 -11.69 19.62 1.84
C GLU A 110 -12.00 18.87 0.53
N GLY A 111 -11.06 18.02 0.08
CA GLY A 111 -11.15 17.27 -1.16
C GLY A 111 -9.76 17.03 -1.72
N GLN A 112 -9.70 16.80 -3.04
CA GLN A 112 -8.46 16.66 -3.77
C GLN A 112 -8.59 17.25 -5.17
N PHE A 113 -7.70 18.20 -5.47
CA PHE A 113 -7.58 18.79 -6.80
C PHE A 113 -8.88 19.50 -7.24
N CYS A 114 -9.53 19.03 -8.30
CA CYS A 114 -10.81 19.56 -8.77
C CYS A 114 -12.02 18.96 -8.03
N ASP A 115 -11.85 17.81 -7.35
CA ASP A 115 -12.93 17.10 -6.68
C ASP A 115 -13.02 17.56 -5.24
N ARG A 116 -14.20 18.05 -4.85
CA ARG A 116 -14.43 18.70 -3.55
C ARG A 116 -15.52 17.98 -2.77
N GLY A 117 -15.39 18.01 -1.45
CA GLY A 117 -16.36 17.46 -0.52
C GLY A 117 -15.93 16.13 0.10
N PRO A 118 -16.73 15.63 1.06
CA PRO A 118 -16.32 14.55 1.97
C PRO A 118 -15.91 13.25 1.28
N ALA A 119 -16.55 12.92 0.14
CA ALA A 119 -16.23 11.74 -0.65
C ALA A 119 -14.78 11.72 -1.15
N TYR A 120 -14.18 12.91 -1.35
CA TYR A 120 -12.84 13.06 -1.93
C TYR A 120 -11.77 13.42 -0.89
N HIS A 121 -12.11 13.46 0.40
CA HIS A 121 -11.13 13.72 1.44
C HIS A 121 -10.11 12.58 1.52
N ALA A 122 -8.83 12.91 1.63
CA ALA A 122 -7.77 11.91 1.80
C ALA A 122 -7.79 11.27 3.20
N ALA A 123 -7.35 10.01 3.30
CA ALA A 123 -7.15 9.28 4.56
C ALA A 123 -6.25 8.05 4.34
N ILE A 124 -5.52 7.67 5.40
CA ILE A 124 -4.82 6.39 5.50
C ILE A 124 -5.57 5.53 6.51
N PHE A 125 -6.00 4.34 6.11
CA PHE A 125 -6.85 3.46 6.92
C PHE A 125 -6.05 2.30 7.51
N ALA A 126 -5.86 2.31 8.84
CA ALA A 126 -5.09 1.31 9.56
C ALA A 126 -5.98 0.22 10.17
N ALA A 127 -5.62 -1.05 9.97
CA ALA A 127 -6.34 -2.21 10.48
C ALA A 127 -5.91 -2.65 11.88
N ASN A 128 -4.73 -2.22 12.33
CA ASN A 128 -4.11 -2.61 13.60
C ASN A 128 -3.07 -1.57 14.05
N GLU A 129 -2.51 -1.76 15.25
CA GLU A 129 -1.53 -0.84 15.84
C GLU A 129 -0.23 -0.71 15.02
N GLU A 130 0.20 -1.76 14.32
CA GLU A 130 1.40 -1.73 13.49
C GLU A 130 1.19 -0.84 12.26
N GLU A 131 0.07 -1.01 11.56
CA GLU A 131 -0.33 -0.13 10.45
C GLU A 131 -0.53 1.31 10.92
N TRP A 132 -1.12 1.50 12.10
CA TRP A 132 -1.31 2.84 12.67
C TRP A 132 0.04 3.53 12.90
N ALA A 133 0.97 2.86 13.58
CA ALA A 133 2.30 3.40 13.85
C ALA A 133 3.07 3.69 12.55
N ALA A 134 2.96 2.80 11.55
CA ALA A 134 3.58 2.99 10.24
C ALA A 134 2.98 4.19 9.48
N ALA A 135 1.66 4.38 9.51
CA ALA A 135 0.98 5.50 8.88
C ALA A 135 1.35 6.84 9.55
N GLU A 136 1.34 6.91 10.87
CA GLU A 136 1.75 8.10 11.63
C GLU A 136 3.21 8.45 11.36
N ALA A 137 4.09 7.46 11.26
CA ALA A 137 5.48 7.69 10.88
C ALA A 137 5.61 8.23 9.45
N ALA A 138 4.79 7.77 8.50
CA ALA A 138 4.74 8.30 7.14
C ALA A 138 4.32 9.77 7.11
N VAL A 139 3.26 10.10 7.86
CA VAL A 139 2.77 11.47 8.01
C VAL A 139 3.85 12.36 8.63
N ALA A 140 4.45 11.95 9.75
CA ALA A 140 5.47 12.73 10.43
C ALA A 140 6.71 12.99 9.55
N ASP A 141 7.16 11.98 8.79
CA ASP A 141 8.29 12.15 7.86
C ASP A 141 7.93 13.06 6.68
N ALA A 142 6.69 12.99 6.17
CA ALA A 142 6.19 13.91 5.16
C ALA A 142 6.14 15.35 5.67
N GLU A 143 5.63 15.57 6.89
CA GLU A 143 5.59 16.89 7.52
C GLU A 143 6.98 17.48 7.69
N LYS A 144 7.94 16.66 8.15
CA LYS A 144 9.34 17.06 8.29
C LYS A 144 9.97 17.41 6.95
N THR A 145 9.69 16.61 5.92
CA THR A 145 10.24 16.81 4.56
C THR A 145 9.68 18.08 3.92
N LEU A 146 8.39 18.36 4.11
CA LEU A 146 7.70 19.49 3.51
C LEU A 146 7.74 20.76 4.37
N GLY A 147 8.14 20.66 5.63
CA GLY A 147 8.17 21.76 6.58
C GLY A 147 6.79 22.32 6.92
N ALA A 148 5.73 21.50 6.78
CA ALA A 148 4.35 21.92 6.96
C ALA A 148 3.48 20.76 7.43
N LYS A 149 2.44 21.07 8.20
CA LYS A 149 1.50 20.09 8.74
C LYS A 149 0.69 19.41 7.62
N ILE A 150 0.55 18.09 7.68
CA ILE A 150 -0.27 17.30 6.75
C ILE A 150 -1.71 17.26 7.24
N ALA A 151 -2.66 17.39 6.31
CA ALA A 151 -4.10 17.34 6.57
C ALA A 151 -4.68 15.93 6.44
N THR A 152 -3.94 14.99 5.85
CA THR A 152 -4.36 13.59 5.66
C THR A 152 -4.34 12.84 7.01
N PRO A 153 -5.49 12.41 7.55
CA PRO A 153 -5.54 11.70 8.82
C PRO A 153 -5.24 10.21 8.67
N VAL A 154 -4.79 9.59 9.76
CA VAL A 154 -4.85 8.15 9.98
C VAL A 154 -6.18 7.82 10.66
N LEU A 155 -6.92 6.85 10.14
CA LEU A 155 -8.24 6.44 10.62
C LEU A 155 -8.31 4.91 10.77
N ASP A 156 -9.23 4.43 11.60
CA ASP A 156 -9.54 3.00 11.66
C ASP A 156 -10.06 2.49 10.31
N ARG A 157 -9.59 1.32 9.88
CA ARG A 157 -9.91 0.78 8.55
C ARG A 157 -11.39 0.51 8.32
N GLY A 158 -12.10 0.01 9.34
CA GLY A 158 -13.51 -0.36 9.21
C GLY A 158 -13.77 -1.29 8.02
N ALA A 159 -14.97 -1.18 7.44
CA ALA A 159 -15.35 -1.94 6.25
C ALA A 159 -14.87 -1.26 4.96
N PHE A 160 -14.56 -2.08 3.96
CA PHE A 160 -14.34 -1.65 2.58
C PHE A 160 -15.45 -2.22 1.70
N TRP A 161 -16.08 -1.35 0.90
CA TRP A 161 -17.14 -1.73 -0.02
C TRP A 161 -16.65 -1.52 -1.46
N ARG A 162 -16.42 -2.61 -2.19
CA ARG A 162 -16.00 -2.53 -3.59
C ARG A 162 -17.02 -1.73 -4.42
N ALA A 163 -16.54 -0.78 -5.22
CA ALA A 163 -17.36 -0.02 -6.14
C ALA A 163 -17.74 -0.85 -7.37
N GLU A 164 -18.74 -0.38 -8.09
CA GLU A 164 -19.31 -0.99 -9.27
C GLU A 164 -18.25 -1.25 -10.36
N ASP A 165 -18.43 -2.31 -11.16
CA ASP A 165 -17.40 -2.77 -12.12
C ASP A 165 -17.04 -1.75 -13.21
N TYR A 166 -17.91 -0.77 -13.45
CA TYR A 166 -17.62 0.31 -14.40
C TYR A 166 -16.62 1.34 -13.86
N HIS A 167 -16.39 1.40 -12.54
CA HIS A 167 -15.34 2.22 -11.92
C HIS A 167 -13.97 1.55 -11.90
N GLN A 168 -13.93 0.22 -11.91
CA GLN A 168 -12.68 -0.54 -11.86
C GLN A 168 -11.92 -0.39 -13.17
N ASP A 169 -10.59 -0.26 -13.12
CA ASP A 169 -9.73 -0.07 -14.29
C ASP A 169 -10.17 1.11 -15.17
N TYR A 170 -10.80 2.15 -14.61
CA TYR A 170 -11.42 3.20 -15.42
C TYR A 170 -10.43 3.87 -16.37
N ALA A 171 -9.19 4.09 -15.93
CA ALA A 171 -8.13 4.66 -16.76
C ALA A 171 -7.76 3.79 -17.96
N LYS A 172 -7.78 2.45 -17.79
CA LYS A 172 -7.50 1.49 -18.87
C LYS A 172 -8.68 1.40 -19.84
N LYS A 173 -9.91 1.40 -19.31
CA LYS A 173 -11.15 1.33 -20.10
C LYS A 173 -11.46 2.64 -20.84
N ASN A 174 -11.09 3.79 -20.29
CA ASN A 174 -11.44 5.12 -20.79
C ASN A 174 -10.23 6.08 -20.89
N PRO A 175 -9.14 5.72 -21.60
CA PRO A 175 -7.85 6.40 -21.49
C PRO A 175 -7.89 7.88 -21.91
N VAL A 176 -8.65 8.23 -22.94
CA VAL A 176 -8.77 9.63 -23.42
C VAL A 176 -9.49 10.50 -22.39
N ARG A 177 -10.66 10.03 -21.91
CA ARG A 177 -11.47 10.76 -20.94
C ARG A 177 -10.74 10.89 -19.60
N TYR A 178 -10.14 9.79 -19.13
CA TYR A 178 -9.34 9.80 -17.92
C TYR A 178 -8.16 10.75 -18.02
N LYS A 179 -7.40 10.73 -19.12
CA LYS A 179 -6.24 11.62 -19.31
C LYS A 179 -6.66 13.09 -19.33
N TYR A 180 -7.76 13.42 -20.01
CA TYR A 180 -8.31 14.77 -20.00
C TYR A 180 -8.65 15.20 -18.57
N TYR A 181 -9.45 14.40 -17.87
CA TYR A 181 -9.85 14.65 -16.49
C TYR A 181 -8.66 14.85 -15.54
N ARG A 182 -7.70 13.90 -15.50
CA ARG A 182 -6.51 14.00 -14.63
C ARG A 182 -5.70 15.26 -14.91
N THR A 183 -5.55 15.62 -16.18
CA THR A 183 -4.80 16.80 -16.60
C THR A 183 -5.55 18.09 -16.25
N SER A 184 -6.85 18.19 -16.57
CA SER A 184 -7.67 19.37 -16.31
C SER A 184 -7.87 19.63 -14.82
N CYS A 185 -7.86 18.58 -14.00
CA CYS A 185 -7.91 18.72 -12.55
C CYS A 185 -6.58 19.18 -11.93
N GLY A 186 -5.50 19.23 -12.70
CA GLY A 186 -4.21 19.75 -12.23
C GLY A 186 -3.50 18.85 -11.22
N ARG A 187 -3.93 17.58 -11.05
CA ARG A 187 -3.36 16.63 -10.07
C ARG A 187 -1.84 16.58 -10.14
N ASP A 188 -1.30 16.26 -11.30
CA ASP A 188 0.15 16.07 -11.46
C ASP A 188 0.91 17.39 -11.32
N ALA A 189 0.31 18.52 -11.70
CA ALA A 189 0.92 19.84 -11.52
C ALA A 189 1.00 20.21 -10.04
N ARG A 190 -0.04 19.91 -9.26
CA ARG A 190 -0.07 20.14 -7.82
C ARG A 190 0.90 19.24 -7.08
N VAL A 191 0.91 17.94 -7.39
CA VAL A 191 1.88 16.98 -6.82
C VAL A 191 3.31 17.43 -7.10
N ARG A 192 3.65 17.82 -8.35
CA ARG A 192 4.98 18.39 -8.65
C ARG A 192 5.30 19.65 -7.89
N LYS A 193 4.31 20.53 -7.65
CA LYS A 193 4.51 21.76 -6.86
C LYS A 193 4.82 21.45 -5.39
N VAL A 194 4.19 20.40 -4.84
CA VAL A 194 4.42 19.97 -3.44
C VAL A 194 5.75 19.23 -3.30
N TRP A 195 5.98 18.23 -4.15
CA TRP A 195 7.06 17.27 -3.96
C TRP A 195 8.28 17.46 -4.88
N GLY A 196 8.17 18.23 -5.95
CA GLY A 196 9.21 18.32 -6.99
C GLY A 196 10.51 18.99 -6.55
N GLY A 197 10.50 19.73 -5.44
CA GLY A 197 11.68 20.39 -4.86
C GLY A 197 12.35 19.61 -3.74
N VAL A 198 11.73 18.53 -3.26
CA VAL A 198 12.23 17.72 -2.15
C VAL A 198 12.72 16.37 -2.69
N LYS A 199 13.94 16.00 -2.31
CA LYS A 199 14.57 14.72 -2.71
C LYS A 199 14.27 13.66 -1.67
#